data_AF-A0A7X6VH15-F1
#
_entry.id   AF-A0A7X6VH15-F1
#
_cell.length_a   1.000
_cell.length_b   1.000
_cell.length_c   1.000
_cell.angle_alpha   90.00
_cell.angle_beta   90.00
_cell.angle_gamma   90.00
#
_symmetry.space_group_name_H-M   'P 1'
#
loop_
_entity.id
_entity.type
_entity.pdbx_description
1 polymer ?
#
loop_
_entity_poly.entity_id
_entity_poly.type
_entity_poly.pdbx_seq_one_letter_code
_entity_poly.pdbx_strand_id
1 'polypeptide(L)' 'ALYGRADGIKAINYIYGLGGRDVNTDDILSVYTRLCDIVDSGNIGEVYNYLGVRE' A
#
# COMPACT_ATOMS: atom_id res chain seq x y z
N ALA A 1 -16.11 -7.11 -0.97
CA ALA A 1 -16.57 -6.23 0.11
C ALA A 1 -17.03 -4.86 -0.41
N LEU A 2 -16.22 -4.15 -1.22
CA LEU A 2 -16.52 -2.78 -1.67
C LEU A 2 -17.10 -2.64 -3.09
N TYR A 3 -17.30 -3.76 -3.81
CA TYR A 3 -17.84 -3.74 -5.17
C TYR A 3 -19.22 -3.05 -5.22
N GLY A 4 -19.36 -2.05 -6.09
CA GLY A 4 -20.57 -1.24 -6.23
C GLY A 4 -20.84 -0.23 -5.10
N ARG A 5 -19.93 -0.07 -4.14
CA ARG A 5 -20.05 0.89 -3.01
C ARG A 5 -18.83 1.79 -2.82
N ALA A 6 -17.79 1.61 -3.62
CA ALA A 6 -16.54 2.36 -3.54
C ALA A 6 -16.45 3.52 -4.54
N ASP A 7 -17.58 4.09 -4.93
CA ASP A 7 -17.54 5.25 -5.85
C ASP A 7 -16.74 6.39 -5.20
N GLY A 8 -15.71 6.87 -5.91
CA GLY A 8 -14.75 7.84 -5.41
C GLY A 8 -13.74 7.36 -4.36
N ILE A 9 -13.80 6.10 -3.89
CA ILE A 9 -12.82 5.57 -2.92
C ILE A 9 -11.60 5.01 -3.66
N LYS A 10 -10.44 5.64 -3.46
CA LYS A 10 -9.16 5.18 -3.98
C LYS A 10 -8.62 4.05 -3.11
N ALA A 11 -8.16 2.97 -3.74
CA ALA A 11 -7.55 1.83 -3.07
C ALA A 11 -6.18 1.52 -3.70
N ILE A 12 -5.21 1.14 -2.87
CA ILE A 12 -3.86 0.71 -3.28
C ILE A 12 -3.52 -0.62 -2.63
N ASN A 13 -2.71 -1.43 -3.30
CA ASN A 13 -2.37 -2.78 -2.88
C ASN A 13 -0.89 -2.88 -2.52
N TYR A 14 -0.60 -3.65 -1.47
CA TYR A 14 0.74 -4.04 -1.07
C TYR A 14 0.84 -5.56 -1.02
N ILE A 15 1.75 -6.11 -1.80
CA ILE A 15 2.11 -7.53 -1.79
C ILE A 15 3.36 -7.68 -0.93
N TYR A 16 3.29 -8.52 0.10
CA TYR A 16 4.35 -8.68 1.09
C TYR A 16 4.48 -10.13 1.54
N GLY A 17 5.54 -10.43 2.30
CA GLY A 17 5.78 -11.79 2.81
C GLY A 17 6.10 -12.82 1.72
N LEU A 18 6.52 -12.37 0.54
CA LEU A 18 6.83 -13.25 -0.58
C LEU A 18 7.96 -14.23 -0.22
N GLY A 19 7.65 -15.53 -0.30
CA GLY A 19 8.58 -16.59 0.05
C GLY A 19 8.74 -16.82 1.56
N GLY A 20 7.77 -16.41 2.37
CA GLY A 20 7.82 -16.58 3.83
C GLY A 20 8.75 -15.57 4.51
N ARG A 21 9.01 -14.43 3.87
CA ARG A 21 9.77 -13.34 4.47
C ARG A 21 8.98 -12.68 5.60
N ASP A 22 9.70 -12.34 6.66
CA ASP A 22 9.13 -11.57 7.76
C ASP A 22 8.69 -10.18 7.29
N VAL A 23 7.61 -9.70 7.89
CA VAL A 23 7.13 -8.33 7.77
C VAL A 23 7.09 -7.74 9.16
N ASN A 24 7.84 -6.67 9.35
CA ASN A 24 7.97 -6.02 10.64
C ASN A 24 7.07 -4.78 10.72
N THR A 25 7.06 -4.13 11.89
CA THR A 25 6.24 -2.94 12.13
C THR A 25 6.66 -1.75 11.28
N ASP A 26 7.93 -1.65 10.88
CA ASP A 26 8.43 -0.56 10.05
C ASP A 26 7.93 -0.69 8.60
N ASP A 27 7.80 -1.92 8.10
CA ASP A 27 7.17 -2.18 6.80
C ASP A 27 5.72 -1.68 6.80
N ILE A 28 4.97 -1.97 7.87
CA ILE A 28 3.58 -1.50 8.03
C ILE A 28 3.52 0.02 8.21
N LEU A 29 4.46 0.60 8.97
CA LEU A 29 4.56 2.06 9.10
C LEU A 29 4.74 2.71 7.74
N SER A 30 5.59 2.16 6.86
CA SER A 30 5.81 2.69 5.51
C SER A 30 4.53 2.73 4.67
N VAL A 31 3.62 1.76 4.83
CA VAL A 31 2.31 1.74 4.17
C VAL A 31 1.45 2.94 4.62
N TYR A 32 1.37 3.18 5.93
CA TYR A 32 0.59 4.30 6.46
C TYR A 32 1.20 5.65 6.11
N THR A 33 2.52 5.79 6.19
CA THR A 33 3.22 7.00 5.76
C THR A 33 2.92 7.30 4.28
N ARG A 34 2.96 6.29 3.42
CA ARG A 34 2.63 6.46 2.00
C ARG A 34 1.18 6.89 1.79
N LEU A 35 0.23 6.40 2.59
CA LEU A 35 -1.16 6.86 2.54
C LEU A 35 -1.29 8.34 2.92
N CYS A 36 -0.54 8.80 3.93
CA CYS A 36 -0.47 10.23 4.28
C CYS A 36 0.12 11.04 3.12
N ASP A 37 1.21 10.59 2.50
CA ASP A 37 1.82 11.27 1.35
C ASP A 37 0.84 11.38 0.16
N ILE A 38 -0.01 10.38 -0.08
CA ILE A 38 -1.05 10.42 -1.12
C ILE A 38 -2.10 11.47 -0.79
N VAL A 39 -2.50 11.59 0.47
CA VAL A 39 -3.45 12.61 0.93
C VAL A 39 -2.86 14.01 0.73
N ASP A 40 -1.60 14.21 1.12
CA ASP A 40 -0.93 15.51 1.07
C ASP A 40 -0.61 15.95 -0.36
N SER A 41 -0.14 15.03 -1.20
CA SER A 41 0.27 15.33 -2.58
C SER A 41 -0.88 15.22 -3.60
N GLY A 42 -1.95 14.50 -3.27
CA GLY A 42 -2.98 14.08 -4.22
C GLY A 42 -2.51 13.04 -5.26
N ASN A 43 -1.23 12.65 -5.24
CA ASN A 43 -0.64 11.74 -6.20
C ASN A 43 -0.65 10.30 -5.68
N ILE A 44 -1.44 9.45 -6.34
CA ILE A 44 -1.58 8.04 -5.98
C ILE A 44 -0.33 7.24 -6.33
N GLY A 45 0.37 7.56 -7.42
CA GLY A 45 1.46 6.74 -7.95
C GLY A 45 1.00 5.30 -8.27
N GLU A 46 1.86 4.32 -7.99
CA GLU A 46 1.60 2.89 -8.23
C GLU A 46 0.50 2.32 -7.32
N VAL A 47 -0.45 1.62 -7.93
CA VAL A 47 -1.57 0.97 -7.21
C VAL A 47 -1.27 -0.47 -6.80
N TYR A 48 -0.15 -1.03 -7.29
CA TYR A 48 0.40 -2.32 -6.87
C TYR A 48 1.84 -2.13 -6.42
N ASN A 49 2.10 -2.40 -5.15
CA ASN A 49 3.38 -2.17 -4.51
C ASN A 49 3.88 -3.47 -3.89
N TYR A 50 5.19 -3.65 -3.84
CA TYR A 50 5.81 -4.81 -3.23
C TYR A 50 6.65 -4.39 -2.03
N LEU A 51 6.45 -5.03 -0.88
CA LEU A 51 7.25 -4.81 0.33
C LEU A 51 8.25 -5.94 0.52
N GLY A 52 9.47 -5.59 0.94
CA GLY A 52 10.51 -6.56 1.28
C GLY A 52 11.12 -7.30 0.07
N VAL A 53 10.96 -6.76 -1.14
CA VAL A 53 11.64 -7.25 -2.34
C VAL A 53 12.91 -6.42 -2.52
N ARG A 54 14.07 -7.07 -2.61
CA ARG A 54 15.30 -6.40 -3.03
C ARG A 54 15.17 -6.10 -4.53
N GLU A 55 15.56 -4.89 -4.95
CA GLU A 55 15.77 -4.56 -6.37
C GLU A 55 16.74 -5.55 -7.04
#